data_AF-A0A8R1HW15-F1
#
_entry.id   AF-A0A8R1HW15-F1
#
_cell.length_a   1.000
_cell.length_b   1.000
_cell.length_c   1.000
_cell.angle_alpha   90.00
_cell.angle_beta   90.00
_cell.angle_gamma   90.00
#
_symmetry.space_group_name_H-M   'P 1'
#
loop_
_entity.id
_entity.type
_entity.pdbx_description
1 polymer ?
#
loop_
_entity_poly.entity_id
_entity_poly.type
_entity_poly.pdbx_seq_one_letter_code
_entity_poly.pdbx_strand_id
1 'polypeptide(L)'
;MSSSSNTNSIVNVQWLLQNLNNVKVIDASYIPTATRNFEEFQTKYILWPKVAAFTAEHIPGAVHFGLDTAYFPSKFIKFDLYPPEIFQKYIRLLGVNNDDHVVIYSRGPAAGMMFASRAYWTFKDGKWGREELIQCNNFLFSEATGSHVTGAISFPMANVIGSGGFISKEDVDSQIAKLGVTSGDQVYVACNTGIQASVIFVALERSGVKAKLYNGSMTELAYRAPELVNATGSV
;
A
#
# COMPACT_ATOMS: atom_id res chain seq x y z
N MET A 1 -1.59 9.80 -33.42
CA MET A 1 -2.72 9.59 -32.49
C MET A 1 -2.25 8.61 -31.43
N SER A 2 -1.69 9.09 -30.32
CA SER A 2 -1.26 8.22 -29.23
C SER A 2 -2.51 7.73 -28.50
N SER A 3 -2.78 6.44 -28.57
CA SER A 3 -3.79 5.77 -27.76
C SER A 3 -3.50 6.07 -26.29
N SER A 4 -4.34 6.87 -25.65
CA SER A 4 -4.41 6.93 -24.19
C SER A 4 -4.76 5.51 -23.72
N SER A 5 -3.74 4.75 -23.29
CA SER A 5 -3.94 3.45 -22.68
C SER A 5 -4.82 3.67 -21.47
N ASN A 6 -6.09 3.30 -21.59
CA ASN A 6 -7.06 3.37 -20.52
C ASN A 6 -6.67 2.27 -19.51
N THR A 7 -5.69 2.55 -18.65
CA THR A 7 -5.21 1.61 -17.63
C THR A 7 -6.23 1.57 -16.51
N ASN A 8 -7.34 0.92 -16.76
CA ASN A 8 -8.34 0.66 -15.74
C ASN A 8 -7.74 -0.37 -14.79
N SER A 9 -7.17 0.09 -13.67
CA SER A 9 -6.47 -0.75 -12.67
C SER A 9 -7.41 -1.67 -11.87
N ILE A 10 -8.72 -1.61 -12.15
CA ILE A 10 -9.77 -2.41 -11.51
C ILE A 10 -10.48 -3.23 -12.56
N VAL A 11 -10.58 -4.54 -12.32
CA VAL A 11 -11.39 -5.48 -13.11
C VAL A 11 -12.62 -5.92 -12.31
N ASN A 12 -13.70 -6.26 -13.01
CA ASN A 12 -14.90 -6.80 -12.36
C ASN A 12 -14.92 -8.34 -12.38
N VAL A 13 -15.87 -8.94 -11.67
CA VAL A 13 -16.01 -10.40 -11.56
C VAL A 13 -16.23 -11.05 -12.92
N GLN A 14 -17.04 -10.45 -13.79
CA GLN A 14 -17.32 -10.98 -15.12
C GLN A 14 -16.04 -11.09 -15.97
N TRP A 15 -15.23 -10.04 -15.95
CA TRP A 15 -13.93 -10.03 -16.64
C TRP A 15 -13.01 -11.10 -16.06
N LEU A 16 -12.94 -11.23 -14.72
CA LEU A 16 -12.09 -12.23 -14.08
C LEU A 16 -12.50 -13.65 -14.46
N LEU A 17 -13.80 -13.97 -14.46
CA LEU A 17 -14.30 -15.28 -14.87
C LEU A 17 -13.92 -15.63 -16.32
N GLN A 18 -13.91 -14.65 -17.22
CA GLN A 18 -13.51 -14.83 -18.62
C GLN A 18 -12.00 -14.98 -18.82
N ASN A 19 -11.20 -14.49 -17.87
CA ASN A 19 -9.74 -14.40 -18.01
C ASN A 19 -8.97 -15.23 -16.97
N LEU A 20 -9.66 -16.03 -16.14
CA LEU A 20 -9.05 -16.70 -14.98
C LEU A 20 -7.84 -17.57 -15.35
N ASN A 21 -7.89 -18.23 -16.51
CA ASN A 21 -6.79 -19.08 -17.00
C ASN A 21 -5.61 -18.30 -17.58
N ASN A 22 -5.74 -16.98 -17.76
CA ASN A 22 -4.75 -16.10 -18.41
C ASN A 22 -4.12 -15.10 -17.43
N VAL A 23 -4.45 -15.19 -16.13
CA VAL A 23 -3.97 -14.26 -15.11
C VAL A 23 -3.37 -15.00 -13.91
N LYS A 24 -2.48 -14.33 -13.19
CA LYS A 24 -2.03 -14.75 -11.86
C LYS A 24 -2.88 -14.06 -10.81
N VAL A 25 -3.67 -14.84 -10.10
CA VAL A 25 -4.52 -14.30 -9.03
C VAL A 25 -3.74 -14.29 -7.71
N ILE A 26 -3.69 -13.15 -7.05
CA ILE A 26 -3.02 -12.94 -5.76
C ILE A 26 -4.06 -12.63 -4.70
N ASP A 27 -4.12 -13.45 -3.66
CA ASP A 27 -4.87 -13.14 -2.44
C ASP A 27 -3.96 -12.38 -1.46
N ALA A 28 -4.23 -11.08 -1.29
CA ALA A 28 -3.57 -10.21 -0.32
C ALA A 28 -4.38 -10.06 1.00
N SER A 29 -5.31 -10.97 1.28
CA SER A 29 -6.10 -10.99 2.52
C SER A 29 -5.17 -11.07 3.73
N TYR A 30 -5.40 -10.16 4.66
CA TYR A 30 -4.59 -10.02 5.85
C TYR A 30 -5.44 -9.67 7.06
N ILE A 31 -5.07 -10.24 8.20
CA ILE A 31 -5.61 -9.89 9.51
C ILE A 31 -4.49 -9.15 10.23
N PRO A 32 -4.68 -7.89 10.63
CA PRO A 32 -3.65 -7.13 11.33
C PRO A 32 -3.12 -7.87 12.57
N THR A 33 -1.82 -8.13 12.57
CA THR A 33 -1.08 -8.69 13.72
C THR A 33 -0.25 -7.59 14.38
N ALA A 34 0.33 -7.88 15.55
CA ALA A 34 1.31 -6.99 16.18
C ALA A 34 2.53 -6.78 15.27
N THR A 35 3.20 -5.63 15.39
CA THR A 35 4.44 -5.38 14.64
C THR A 35 5.47 -6.44 15.00
N ARG A 36 6.07 -7.06 13.98
CA ARG A 36 7.09 -8.10 14.17
C ARG A 36 8.34 -7.52 14.83
N ASN A 37 8.91 -8.27 15.77
CA ASN A 37 10.15 -7.88 16.42
C ASN A 37 11.32 -8.07 15.43
N PHE A 38 12.07 -6.99 15.21
CA PHE A 38 13.20 -6.98 14.28
C PHE A 38 14.33 -7.93 14.71
N GLU A 39 14.62 -8.03 16.02
CA GLU A 39 15.66 -8.90 16.57
C GLU A 39 15.29 -10.38 16.43
N GLU A 40 14.01 -10.72 16.61
CA GLU A 40 13.51 -12.08 16.37
C GLU A 40 13.56 -12.46 14.88
N PHE A 41 13.28 -11.50 13.99
CA PHE A 41 13.37 -11.73 12.54
C PHE A 41 14.80 -11.99 12.08
N GLN A 42 15.79 -11.28 12.64
CA GLN A 42 17.21 -11.50 12.30
C GLN A 42 17.69 -12.93 12.60
N THR A 43 17.09 -13.57 13.61
CA THR A 43 17.51 -14.90 14.07
C THR A 43 16.67 -16.04 13.49
N LYS A 44 15.51 -15.76 12.86
CA LYS A 44 14.62 -16.76 12.27
C LYS A 44 14.11 -16.32 10.90
N TYR A 45 14.55 -17.00 9.84
CA TYR A 45 13.90 -16.93 8.52
C TYR A 45 12.57 -17.68 8.56
N ILE A 46 11.51 -17.03 9.03
CA ILE A 46 10.18 -17.63 9.09
C ILE A 46 9.42 -17.27 7.81
N LEU A 47 9.28 -18.23 6.90
CA LEU A 47 8.18 -18.20 5.94
C LEU A 47 6.89 -18.34 6.75
N TRP A 48 6.11 -17.27 6.83
CA TRP A 48 4.91 -17.27 7.68
C TRP A 48 3.81 -18.12 7.03
N PRO A 49 3.09 -18.96 7.79
CA PRO A 49 2.06 -19.81 7.23
C PRO A 49 0.97 -18.99 6.54
N LYS A 50 0.38 -19.58 5.49
CA LYS A 50 -0.82 -19.04 4.83
C LYS A 50 -1.89 -18.77 5.88
N VAL A 51 -2.61 -17.65 5.74
CA VAL A 51 -3.73 -17.34 6.65
C VAL A 51 -4.79 -18.43 6.55
N ALA A 52 -5.36 -18.86 7.68
CA ALA A 52 -6.35 -19.95 7.73
C ALA A 52 -7.51 -19.71 6.75
N ALA A 53 -7.92 -18.46 6.60
CA ALA A 53 -8.98 -18.04 5.70
C ALA A 53 -8.66 -18.33 4.21
N PHE A 54 -7.40 -18.26 3.78
CA PHE A 54 -6.99 -18.65 2.43
C PHE A 54 -6.99 -20.17 2.27
N THR A 55 -6.50 -20.90 3.27
CA THR A 55 -6.49 -22.37 3.23
C THR A 55 -7.91 -22.95 3.17
N ALA A 56 -8.89 -22.30 3.81
CA ALA A 56 -10.28 -22.70 3.75
C ALA A 56 -10.93 -22.44 2.39
N GLU A 57 -10.75 -21.23 1.84
CA GLU A 57 -11.37 -20.81 0.58
C GLU A 57 -10.57 -19.70 -0.10
N HIS A 58 -10.48 -19.77 -1.43
CA HIS A 58 -9.83 -18.78 -2.27
C HIS A 58 -10.31 -18.95 -3.72
N ILE A 59 -10.04 -17.93 -4.55
CA ILE A 59 -10.28 -18.01 -6.00
C ILE A 59 -9.42 -19.15 -6.59
N PRO A 60 -9.95 -20.04 -7.44
CA PRO A 60 -9.17 -21.12 -8.03
C PRO A 60 -7.89 -20.63 -8.70
N GLY A 61 -6.77 -21.29 -8.40
CA GLY A 61 -5.44 -20.93 -8.91
C GLY A 61 -4.78 -19.73 -8.23
N ALA A 62 -5.45 -19.08 -7.26
CA ALA A 62 -4.85 -17.99 -6.51
C ALA A 62 -3.69 -18.46 -5.63
N VAL A 63 -2.73 -17.57 -5.41
CA VAL A 63 -1.66 -17.75 -4.42
C VAL A 63 -1.76 -16.69 -3.35
N HIS A 64 -1.42 -17.05 -2.11
CA HIS A 64 -1.50 -16.12 -0.98
C HIS A 64 -0.24 -15.25 -0.92
N PHE A 65 -0.42 -13.94 -1.04
CA PHE A 65 0.58 -12.93 -0.75
C PHE A 65 0.47 -12.56 0.73
N GLY A 66 1.27 -13.23 1.56
CA GLY A 66 1.34 -12.96 2.98
C GLY A 66 2.05 -11.63 3.24
N LEU A 67 1.29 -10.59 3.61
CA LEU A 67 1.83 -9.25 3.89
C LEU A 67 2.98 -9.30 4.90
N ASP A 68 2.86 -10.06 5.98
CA ASP A 68 3.95 -10.20 6.95
C ASP A 68 5.22 -10.82 6.32
N THR A 69 5.10 -11.70 5.33
CA THR A 69 6.29 -12.21 4.62
C THR A 69 6.80 -11.23 3.58
N ALA A 70 5.92 -10.44 2.97
CA ALA A 70 6.22 -9.54 1.87
C ALA A 70 6.93 -8.23 2.28
N TYR A 71 6.81 -7.82 3.55
CA TYR A 71 7.43 -6.61 4.07
C TYR A 71 8.58 -6.92 5.02
N PHE A 72 9.56 -6.03 5.05
CA PHE A 72 10.66 -6.07 5.99
C PHE A 72 10.18 -5.59 7.37
N PRO A 73 10.42 -6.33 8.46
CA PRO A 73 10.03 -5.95 9.80
C PRO A 73 11.03 -4.95 10.38
N SER A 74 11.13 -3.77 9.79
CA SER A 74 12.04 -2.74 10.28
C SER A 74 11.64 -2.28 11.69
N LYS A 75 12.59 -1.65 12.39
CA LYS A 75 12.35 -1.09 13.73
C LYS A 75 11.31 0.05 13.75
N PHE A 76 11.16 0.79 12.65
CA PHE A 76 10.42 2.06 12.62
C PHE A 76 9.21 2.07 11.68
N ILE A 77 9.24 1.22 10.65
CA ILE A 77 8.22 1.12 9.61
C ILE A 77 7.65 -0.31 9.64
N LYS A 78 6.36 -0.43 9.99
CA LYS A 78 5.69 -1.74 10.15
C LYS A 78 5.66 -2.56 8.86
N PHE A 79 5.42 -1.89 7.73
CA PHE A 79 5.35 -2.50 6.40
C PHE A 79 6.49 -1.97 5.54
N ASP A 80 7.73 -2.08 6.03
CA ASP A 80 8.88 -1.60 5.29
C ASP A 80 9.17 -2.46 4.05
N LEU A 81 9.85 -1.91 3.06
CA LEU A 81 10.15 -2.64 1.82
C LEU A 81 11.47 -3.42 1.94
N TYR A 82 11.46 -4.71 1.58
CA TYR A 82 12.70 -5.46 1.39
C TYR A 82 13.40 -5.06 0.10
N PRO A 83 14.74 -4.96 0.05
CA PRO A 83 15.52 -4.76 -1.17
C PRO A 83 14.96 -5.46 -2.43
N PRO A 84 15.14 -4.87 -3.63
CA PRO A 84 14.47 -5.31 -4.87
C PRO A 84 14.62 -6.79 -5.11
N GLU A 85 15.85 -7.25 -4.99
CA GLU A 85 16.25 -8.61 -5.22
C GLU A 85 15.59 -9.59 -4.24
N ILE A 86 15.33 -9.16 -3.01
CA ILE A 86 14.66 -9.99 -1.99
C ILE A 86 13.16 -10.04 -2.26
N PHE A 87 12.52 -8.89 -2.52
CA PHE A 87 11.10 -8.87 -2.88
C PHE A 87 10.85 -9.65 -4.18
N GLN A 88 11.71 -9.49 -5.18
CA GLN A 88 11.65 -10.24 -6.44
C GLN A 88 11.76 -11.76 -6.20
N LYS A 89 12.68 -12.22 -5.33
CA LYS A 89 12.77 -13.64 -4.96
C LYS A 89 11.46 -14.13 -4.34
N TYR A 90 10.86 -13.36 -3.43
CA TYR A 90 9.60 -13.71 -2.81
C TYR A 90 8.46 -13.83 -3.84
N ILE A 91 8.28 -12.83 -4.71
CA ILE A 91 7.25 -12.85 -5.75
C ILE A 91 7.46 -13.99 -6.75
N ARG A 92 8.70 -14.36 -7.07
CA ARG A 92 9.02 -15.53 -7.91
C ARG A 92 8.67 -16.85 -7.23
N LEU A 93 8.84 -16.97 -5.91
CA LEU A 93 8.37 -18.13 -5.14
C LEU A 93 6.84 -18.27 -5.16
N LEU A 94 6.10 -17.15 -5.31
CA LEU A 94 4.65 -17.17 -5.53
C LEU A 94 4.27 -17.52 -6.98
N GLY A 95 5.24 -17.75 -7.87
CA GLY A 95 5.00 -18.12 -9.27
C GLY A 95 4.64 -16.96 -10.19
N VAL A 96 4.93 -15.72 -9.79
CA VAL A 96 4.73 -14.53 -10.61
C VAL A 96 6.01 -14.13 -11.33
N ASN A 97 5.88 -13.82 -12.62
CA ASN A 97 6.94 -13.47 -13.56
C ASN A 97 6.67 -12.10 -14.21
N ASN A 98 7.63 -11.59 -14.97
CA ASN A 98 7.54 -10.23 -15.53
C ASN A 98 6.39 -10.05 -16.54
N ASP A 99 6.04 -11.12 -17.26
CA ASP A 99 5.03 -11.09 -18.32
C ASP A 99 3.66 -11.56 -17.83
N ASP A 100 3.55 -11.92 -16.54
CA ASP A 100 2.29 -12.35 -15.95
C ASP A 100 1.33 -11.15 -15.80
N HIS A 101 0.09 -11.32 -16.25
CA HIS A 101 -0.99 -10.39 -15.91
C HIS A 101 -1.48 -10.72 -14.50
N VAL A 102 -1.15 -9.88 -13.53
CA VAL A 102 -1.49 -10.09 -12.12
C VAL A 102 -2.81 -9.43 -11.77
N VAL A 103 -3.72 -10.18 -11.13
CA VAL A 103 -4.95 -9.66 -10.52
C VAL A 103 -4.86 -9.85 -9.01
N ILE A 104 -4.97 -8.76 -8.26
CA ILE A 104 -4.85 -8.78 -6.80
C ILE A 104 -6.22 -8.56 -6.18
N TYR A 105 -6.59 -9.41 -5.23
CA TYR A 105 -7.79 -9.23 -4.40
C TYR A 105 -7.43 -9.37 -2.92
N SER A 106 -8.35 -8.96 -2.05
CA SER A 106 -8.27 -9.20 -0.62
C SER A 106 -9.69 -9.22 -0.05
N ARG A 107 -9.85 -9.82 1.13
CA ARG A 107 -11.05 -9.71 1.96
C ARG A 107 -10.91 -8.57 2.97
N GLY A 108 -12.00 -8.26 3.65
CA GLY A 108 -11.99 -7.37 4.81
C GLY A 108 -12.39 -5.93 4.49
N PRO A 109 -11.86 -4.94 5.25
CA PRO A 109 -12.30 -3.55 5.18
C PRO A 109 -12.22 -2.94 3.78
N ALA A 110 -13.01 -1.89 3.56
CA ALA A 110 -13.08 -1.18 2.27
C ALA A 110 -13.44 -2.10 1.10
N ALA A 111 -14.36 -3.06 1.32
CA ALA A 111 -14.71 -4.11 0.37
C ALA A 111 -13.49 -4.85 -0.20
N GLY A 112 -12.50 -5.13 0.67
CA GLY A 112 -11.26 -5.78 0.28
C GLY A 112 -10.18 -4.88 -0.32
N MET A 113 -10.46 -3.60 -0.57
CA MET A 113 -9.51 -2.71 -1.24
C MET A 113 -8.33 -2.32 -0.35
N MET A 114 -8.43 -2.45 0.97
CA MET A 114 -7.40 -1.98 1.90
C MET A 114 -6.03 -2.65 1.66
N PHE A 115 -5.96 -3.99 1.74
CA PHE A 115 -4.70 -4.71 1.55
C PHE A 115 -4.41 -5.01 0.07
N ALA A 116 -5.44 -5.12 -0.77
CA ALA A 116 -5.27 -5.24 -2.21
C ALA A 116 -4.57 -4.01 -2.80
N SER A 117 -4.96 -2.79 -2.40
CA SER A 117 -4.31 -1.56 -2.87
C SER A 117 -2.87 -1.46 -2.40
N ARG A 118 -2.58 -1.92 -1.18
CA ARG A 118 -1.22 -1.96 -0.66
C ARG A 118 -0.32 -2.94 -1.43
N ALA A 119 -0.82 -4.13 -1.70
CA ALA A 119 -0.12 -5.10 -2.54
C ALA A 119 0.07 -4.57 -3.96
N TYR A 120 -0.97 -3.99 -4.57
CA TYR A 120 -0.89 -3.34 -5.89
C TYR A 120 0.20 -2.27 -5.94
N TRP A 121 0.21 -1.34 -4.98
CA TRP A 121 1.25 -0.32 -4.88
C TRP A 121 2.66 -0.94 -4.79
N THR A 122 2.82 -2.02 -4.03
CA THR A 122 4.13 -2.69 -3.89
C THR A 122 4.59 -3.36 -5.18
N PHE A 123 3.68 -3.98 -5.93
CA PHE A 123 3.98 -4.57 -7.25
C PHE A 123 4.34 -3.49 -8.27
N LYS A 124 3.63 -2.35 -8.24
CA LYS A 124 3.76 -1.28 -9.23
C LYS A 124 4.96 -0.37 -8.97
N ASP A 125 5.00 0.19 -7.77
CA ASP A 125 5.85 1.32 -7.37
C ASP A 125 6.76 0.97 -6.19
N GLY A 126 6.77 -0.28 -5.73
CA GLY A 126 7.76 -0.78 -4.76
C GLY A 126 9.20 -0.76 -5.27
N LYS A 127 9.50 0.00 -6.35
CA LYS A 127 10.83 0.17 -6.91
C LYS A 127 11.62 1.34 -6.29
N TRP A 128 12.49 1.00 -5.35
CA TRP A 128 13.96 1.18 -5.40
C TRP A 128 14.56 2.54 -5.76
N GLY A 129 14.47 3.47 -4.83
CA GLY A 129 15.43 4.56 -4.67
C GLY A 129 15.83 4.69 -3.20
N ARG A 130 16.84 3.92 -2.76
CA ARG A 130 17.60 4.27 -1.55
C ARG A 130 18.60 5.34 -1.96
N GLU A 131 18.21 6.60 -1.96
CA GLU A 131 19.22 7.66 -1.96
C GLU A 131 19.69 8.03 -0.56
N GLU A 132 18.91 7.86 0.51
CA GLU A 132 19.43 8.14 1.85
C GLU A 132 18.89 7.14 2.89
N LEU A 133 19.66 6.08 3.15
CA LEU A 133 19.64 5.46 4.46
C LEU A 133 20.23 6.49 5.43
N ILE A 134 19.39 7.31 6.04
CA ILE A 134 19.78 8.03 7.25
C ILE A 134 19.93 6.96 8.32
N GLN A 135 21.16 6.52 8.55
CA GLN A 135 21.51 5.68 9.68
C GLN A 135 21.46 6.54 10.95
N CYS A 136 20.25 6.70 11.50
CA CYS A 136 20.08 7.30 12.82
C CYS A 136 20.54 6.31 13.87
N ASN A 137 21.79 6.45 14.30
CA ASN A 137 22.23 5.90 15.57
C ASN A 137 21.58 6.73 16.69
N ASN A 138 20.85 6.04 17.57
CA ASN A 138 20.38 6.47 18.88
C ASN A 138 19.56 7.77 18.97
N PHE A 139 18.22 7.69 18.88
CA PHE A 139 17.35 8.67 19.55
C PHE A 139 16.12 8.01 20.18
N LEU A 140 15.73 8.61 21.32
CA LEU A 140 14.69 8.19 22.26
C LEU A 140 13.29 8.33 21.65
N PHE A 141 12.38 7.45 22.06
CA PHE A 141 10.96 7.53 21.71
C PHE A 141 10.32 8.71 22.47
N SER A 142 9.45 9.48 21.79
CA SER A 142 8.43 10.41 22.34
C SER A 142 8.67 11.94 22.28
N GLU A 143 9.02 12.49 21.12
CA GLU A 143 8.87 13.95 20.89
C GLU A 143 7.62 14.32 20.12
N ALA A 144 6.96 13.38 19.42
CA ALA A 144 5.67 13.60 18.77
C ALA A 144 4.52 13.69 19.82
N THR A 145 3.74 14.76 19.75
CA THR A 145 2.58 15.18 20.56
C THR A 145 1.29 15.38 19.74
N GLY A 146 1.34 15.44 18.40
CA GLY A 146 0.19 15.65 17.52
C GLY A 146 -0.23 14.41 16.72
N SER A 147 -1.29 14.56 15.92
CA SER A 147 -1.98 13.46 15.20
C SER A 147 -1.93 13.57 13.67
N HIS A 148 -1.23 14.58 13.15
CA HIS A 148 -1.15 14.87 11.71
C HIS A 148 0.17 15.58 11.39
N VAL A 149 0.57 15.54 10.12
CA VAL A 149 1.72 16.31 9.64
C VAL A 149 1.30 17.76 9.47
N THR A 150 2.09 18.71 9.95
CA THR A 150 1.84 20.15 9.76
C THR A 150 1.74 20.50 8.28
N GLY A 151 0.68 21.21 7.90
CA GLY A 151 0.40 21.60 6.51
C GLY A 151 -0.13 20.48 5.61
N ALA A 152 -0.33 19.26 6.12
CA ALA A 152 -0.95 18.19 5.35
C ALA A 152 -2.47 18.35 5.28
N ILE A 153 -3.03 18.05 4.11
CA ILE A 153 -4.48 18.03 3.89
C ILE A 153 -5.03 16.66 4.31
N SER A 154 -6.04 16.65 5.18
CA SER A 154 -6.73 15.43 5.56
C SER A 154 -7.64 14.95 4.43
N PHE A 155 -7.38 13.74 3.91
CA PHE A 155 -8.21 13.11 2.89
C PHE A 155 -8.58 11.68 3.31
N PRO A 156 -9.70 11.49 4.02
CA PRO A 156 -10.12 10.19 4.52
C PRO A 156 -10.43 9.18 3.41
N MET A 157 -10.11 7.90 3.65
CA MET A 157 -10.40 6.80 2.72
C MET A 157 -11.90 6.70 2.36
N ALA A 158 -12.79 7.10 3.26
CA ALA A 158 -14.24 7.11 3.03
C ALA A 158 -14.66 8.03 1.87
N ASN A 159 -13.81 8.99 1.47
CA ASN A 159 -14.06 9.84 0.31
C ASN A 159 -13.88 9.12 -1.02
N VAL A 160 -13.23 7.96 -1.08
CA VAL A 160 -12.92 7.27 -2.35
C VAL A 160 -13.37 5.81 -2.40
N ILE A 161 -13.94 5.29 -1.29
CA ILE A 161 -14.45 3.93 -1.15
C ILE A 161 -15.94 3.97 -0.77
N GLY A 162 -16.76 3.20 -1.50
CA GLY A 162 -18.14 2.87 -1.17
C GLY A 162 -18.30 1.42 -0.70
N SER A 163 -19.54 0.94 -0.63
CA SER A 163 -19.87 -0.41 -0.16
C SER A 163 -19.31 -1.54 -1.03
N GLY A 164 -19.10 -1.27 -2.33
CA GLY A 164 -18.60 -2.24 -3.31
C GLY A 164 -17.12 -2.09 -3.69
N GLY A 165 -16.36 -1.24 -3.00
CA GLY A 165 -14.97 -0.92 -3.33
C GLY A 165 -14.84 0.54 -3.74
N PHE A 166 -13.94 0.84 -4.67
CA PHE A 166 -13.77 2.22 -5.11
C PHE A 166 -15.05 2.78 -5.75
N ILE A 167 -15.34 4.05 -5.45
CA ILE A 167 -16.40 4.81 -6.13
C ILE A 167 -16.00 5.11 -7.59
N SER A 168 -16.94 5.69 -8.35
CA SER A 168 -16.72 6.07 -9.75
C SER A 168 -15.54 7.03 -9.89
N LYS A 169 -14.90 7.06 -11.06
CA LYS A 169 -13.79 7.98 -11.29
C LYS A 169 -14.26 9.43 -11.13
N GLU A 170 -15.45 9.73 -11.63
CA GLU A 170 -16.09 11.05 -11.59
C GLU A 170 -16.34 11.51 -10.14
N ASP A 171 -16.76 10.61 -9.26
CA ASP A 171 -16.92 10.91 -7.84
C ASP A 171 -15.56 11.14 -7.17
N VAL A 172 -14.53 10.34 -7.49
CA VAL A 172 -13.17 10.56 -6.97
C VAL A 172 -12.62 11.91 -7.44
N ASP A 173 -12.76 12.24 -8.73
CA ASP A 173 -12.34 13.54 -9.30
C ASP A 173 -13.02 14.70 -8.55
N SER A 174 -14.33 14.56 -8.25
CA SER A 174 -15.10 15.55 -7.49
C SER A 174 -14.62 15.72 -6.04
N GLN A 175 -14.08 14.66 -5.43
CA GLN A 175 -13.50 14.72 -4.09
C GLN A 175 -12.10 15.33 -4.11
N ILE A 176 -11.28 15.01 -5.12
CA ILE A 176 -9.95 15.59 -5.31
C ILE A 176 -10.04 17.10 -5.57
N ALA A 177 -11.03 17.55 -6.36
CA ALA A 177 -11.22 18.97 -6.66
C ALA A 177 -11.42 19.82 -5.39
N LYS A 178 -11.96 19.24 -4.31
CA LYS A 178 -12.14 19.91 -3.01
C LYS A 178 -10.82 20.13 -2.25
N LEU A 179 -9.76 19.41 -2.63
CA LEU A 179 -8.44 19.50 -2.00
C LEU A 179 -7.61 20.66 -2.56
N GLY A 180 -8.03 21.29 -3.66
CA GLY A 180 -7.26 22.36 -4.33
C GLY A 180 -6.00 21.88 -5.04
N VAL A 181 -5.82 20.57 -5.23
CA VAL A 181 -4.68 20.00 -5.95
C VAL A 181 -4.79 20.31 -7.44
N THR A 182 -3.70 20.81 -8.03
CA THR A 182 -3.57 21.16 -9.44
C THR A 182 -2.59 20.22 -10.15
N SER A 183 -2.56 20.25 -11.49
CA SER A 183 -1.68 19.38 -12.30
C SER A 183 -0.18 19.64 -12.11
N GLY A 184 0.20 20.77 -11.51
CA GLY A 184 1.60 21.12 -11.23
C GLY A 184 2.09 20.59 -9.88
N ASP A 185 1.19 20.12 -9.01
CA ASP A 185 1.53 19.76 -7.64
C ASP A 185 2.18 18.37 -7.54
N GLN A 186 3.21 18.27 -6.71
CA GLN A 186 3.78 16.99 -6.33
C GLN A 186 3.01 16.45 -5.11
N VAL A 187 2.14 15.48 -5.35
CA VAL A 187 1.30 14.90 -4.29
C VAL A 187 2.03 13.77 -3.57
N TYR A 188 2.06 13.81 -2.25
CA TYR A 188 2.48 12.71 -1.39
C TYR A 188 1.31 12.26 -0.52
N VAL A 189 1.09 10.95 -0.41
CA VAL A 189 0.07 10.37 0.46
C VAL A 189 0.70 9.60 1.60
N ALA A 190 0.20 9.82 2.80
CA ALA A 190 0.64 9.16 4.02
C ALA A 190 -0.58 8.85 4.90
N CYS A 191 -0.44 7.84 5.76
CA CYS A 191 -1.36 7.60 6.87
C CYS A 191 -0.51 7.24 8.09
N ASN A 192 -0.92 6.28 8.91
CA ASN A 192 -0.07 5.80 10.02
C ASN A 192 1.05 4.86 9.55
N THR A 193 0.71 3.86 8.73
CA THR A 193 1.63 2.76 8.33
C THR A 193 1.64 2.49 6.82
N GLY A 194 1.15 3.43 6.01
CA GLY A 194 1.11 3.31 4.55
C GLY A 194 -0.04 2.47 3.96
N ILE A 195 -0.82 1.73 4.78
CA ILE A 195 -1.92 0.88 4.27
C ILE A 195 -3.07 1.71 3.67
N GLN A 196 -3.71 2.57 4.45
CA GLN A 196 -4.82 3.41 3.95
C GLN A 196 -4.34 4.40 2.89
N ALA A 197 -3.11 4.91 3.02
CA ALA A 197 -2.48 5.75 2.00
C ALA A 197 -2.38 5.03 0.65
N SER A 198 -2.22 3.70 0.63
CA SER A 198 -2.22 2.92 -0.62
C SER A 198 -3.57 2.94 -1.32
N VAL A 199 -4.68 3.00 -0.57
CA VAL A 199 -6.02 3.14 -1.15
C VAL A 199 -6.18 4.52 -1.80
N ILE A 200 -5.76 5.57 -1.12
CA ILE A 200 -5.77 6.94 -1.67
C ILE A 200 -4.86 7.02 -2.91
N PHE A 201 -3.67 6.42 -2.86
CA PHE A 201 -2.75 6.35 -4.00
C PHE A 201 -3.44 5.77 -5.25
N VAL A 202 -4.13 4.63 -5.11
CA VAL A 202 -4.83 4.00 -6.24
C VAL A 202 -5.99 4.87 -6.74
N ALA A 203 -6.73 5.55 -5.85
CA ALA A 203 -7.79 6.48 -6.25
C ALA A 203 -7.26 7.70 -7.02
N LEU A 204 -6.16 8.30 -6.55
CA LEU A 204 -5.49 9.42 -7.22
C LEU A 204 -4.97 9.00 -8.60
N GLU A 205 -4.34 7.83 -8.69
CA GLU A 205 -3.85 7.27 -9.94
C GLU A 205 -4.98 7.06 -10.97
N ARG A 206 -6.11 6.48 -10.54
CA ARG A 206 -7.31 6.32 -11.39
C ARG A 206 -7.87 7.65 -11.88
N SER A 207 -7.60 8.73 -11.14
CA SER A 207 -8.01 10.09 -11.47
C SER A 207 -6.97 10.84 -12.32
N GLY A 208 -5.83 10.20 -12.63
CA GLY A 208 -4.73 10.80 -13.39
C GLY A 208 -3.82 11.71 -12.56
N VAL A 209 -3.97 11.74 -11.24
CA VAL A 209 -3.12 12.53 -10.34
C VAL A 209 -1.83 11.77 -10.05
N LYS A 210 -0.69 12.40 -10.35
CA LYS A 210 0.64 11.82 -10.09
C LYS A 210 0.99 11.96 -8.61
N ALA A 211 0.71 10.90 -7.85
CA ALA A 211 1.03 10.83 -6.42
C ALA A 211 2.23 9.91 -6.15
N LYS A 212 2.89 10.11 -5.00
CA LYS A 212 3.82 9.16 -4.39
C LYS A 212 3.30 8.73 -3.03
N LEU A 213 3.45 7.46 -2.69
CA LEU A 213 3.16 6.98 -1.34
C LEU A 213 4.39 7.14 -0.45
N TYR A 214 4.24 7.84 0.67
CA TYR A 214 5.28 7.91 1.68
C TYR A 214 5.16 6.71 2.64
N ASN A 215 6.05 5.73 2.43
CA ASN A 215 5.93 4.41 3.05
C ASN A 215 6.02 4.43 4.58
N GLY A 216 6.99 5.17 5.11
CA GLY A 216 7.20 5.25 6.55
C GLY A 216 6.08 5.97 7.30
N SER A 217 5.36 6.86 6.61
CA SER A 217 4.11 7.44 7.09
C SER A 217 4.29 8.09 8.49
N MET A 218 3.23 8.25 9.29
CA MET A 218 3.37 8.85 10.63
C MET A 218 4.32 8.08 11.54
N THR A 219 4.41 6.75 11.42
CA THR A 219 5.30 5.95 12.29
C THR A 219 6.77 6.30 12.12
N GLU A 220 7.22 6.58 10.88
CA GLU A 220 8.58 7.05 10.63
C GLU A 220 8.75 8.51 11.05
N LEU A 221 7.79 9.38 10.73
CA LEU A 221 7.89 10.82 11.06
C LEU A 221 7.94 11.05 12.56
N ALA A 222 7.08 10.38 13.33
CA ALA A 222 7.10 10.49 14.78
C ALA A 222 8.43 10.04 15.41
N TYR A 223 9.23 9.26 14.67
CA TYR A 223 10.54 8.82 15.09
C TYR A 223 11.69 9.70 14.59
N ARG A 224 11.65 10.12 13.31
CA ARG A 224 12.77 10.79 12.62
C ARG A 224 12.62 12.31 12.49
N ALA A 225 11.38 12.80 12.53
CA ALA A 225 11.03 14.21 12.39
C ALA A 225 9.77 14.53 13.25
N PRO A 226 9.81 14.26 14.56
CA PRO A 226 8.66 14.42 15.46
C PRO A 226 8.10 15.85 15.48
N GLU A 227 8.91 16.86 15.19
CA GLU A 227 8.52 18.26 15.04
C GLU A 227 7.50 18.47 13.91
N LEU A 228 7.53 17.65 12.85
CA LEU A 228 6.56 17.70 11.77
C LEU A 228 5.20 17.11 12.17
N VAL A 229 5.15 16.32 13.25
CA VAL A 229 3.95 15.64 13.74
C VAL A 229 3.17 16.52 14.74
N ASN A 230 3.66 17.73 15.04
CA ASN A 230 3.32 18.45 16.28
C ASN A 230 2.97 19.92 16.20
N ALA A 231 3.14 20.59 15.06
CA ALA A 231 2.89 22.02 15.11
C ALA A 231 1.38 22.26 15.21
N THR A 232 0.96 22.82 16.35
CA THR A 232 -0.20 23.71 16.42
C THR A 232 0.00 24.79 15.34
N GLY A 233 -0.49 24.50 14.14
CA GLY A 233 -0.41 25.36 12.97
C GLY A 233 -1.68 25.13 12.18
N SER A 234 -2.55 26.13 12.21
CA SER A 234 -3.84 26.14 11.53
C SER A 234 -3.71 25.72 10.07
N VAL A 235 -4.69 24.93 9.62
CA VAL A 235 -4.98 24.61 8.22
C VAL A 235 -5.14 25.89 7.40
#